data_AF-A0A8K1CEP5-F1
#
_entry.id   AF-A0A8K1CEP5-F1
#
_cell.length_a   1.000
_cell.length_b   1.000
_cell.length_c   1.000
_cell.angle_alpha   90.00
_cell.angle_beta   90.00
_cell.angle_gamma   90.00
#
_symmetry.space_group_name_H-M   'P 1'
#
loop_
_entity.id
_entity.type
_entity.pdbx_description
1 polymer ?
#
loop_
_entity_poly.entity_id
_entity_poly.type
_entity_poly.pdbx_seq_one_letter_code
_entity_poly.pdbx_strand_id
1 'polypeptide(L)'
;MGHYGLPIGTILEAAKAQGMLTGMIVTCRVTHATPASFAAHVADRNNENEIARQYVANKNLDFVLGGGLRHFTDPMLANLTASGYSIVRNYAQLLDYKA
;
A
#
# COMPACT_ATOMS: atom_id res chain seq x y z
N MET A 1 8.18 -10.31 8.79
CA MET A 1 9.51 -10.42 9.42
C MET A 1 9.76 -11.85 9.84
N GLY A 2 10.97 -12.35 9.63
CA GLY A 2 11.42 -13.64 10.13
C GLY A 2 11.83 -13.62 11.59
N HIS A 3 12.25 -14.78 12.09
CA HIS A 3 12.66 -14.96 13.49
C HIS A 3 13.73 -13.96 13.95
N TYR A 4 14.64 -13.55 13.06
CA TYR A 4 15.71 -12.58 13.34
C TYR A 4 15.34 -11.12 13.03
N GLY A 5 14.06 -10.80 12.80
CA GLY A 5 13.63 -9.44 12.44
C GLY A 5 13.94 -9.03 11.00
N LEU A 6 14.51 -9.95 10.20
CA LEU A 6 14.79 -9.71 8.79
C LEU A 6 13.49 -9.75 7.95
N PRO A 7 13.37 -8.93 6.90
CA PRO A 7 12.24 -9.00 5.98
C PRO A 7 12.22 -10.37 5.28
N ILE A 8 11.01 -10.92 5.11
CA ILE A 8 10.77 -12.14 4.34
C ILE A 8 9.88 -11.75 3.19
N GLY A 9 10.28 -12.14 1.96
CA GLY A 9 9.52 -11.83 0.76
C GLY A 9 8.05 -12.24 0.87
N THR A 10 7.15 -11.33 0.52
CA THR A 10 5.72 -11.60 0.52
C THR A 10 5.27 -12.18 -0.82
N ILE A 11 4.07 -12.77 -0.85
CA ILE A 11 3.48 -13.26 -2.10
C ILE A 11 3.22 -12.12 -3.12
N LEU A 12 2.92 -10.90 -2.66
CA LEU A 12 2.74 -9.75 -3.55
C LEU A 12 4.06 -9.30 -4.16
N GLU A 13 5.15 -9.30 -3.38
CA GLU A 13 6.48 -9.00 -3.90
C GLU A 13 6.91 -10.03 -4.95
N ALA A 14 6.65 -11.32 -4.69
CA ALA A 14 6.90 -12.38 -5.66
C ALA A 14 6.06 -12.21 -6.94
N ALA A 15 4.76 -11.91 -6.81
CA ALA A 15 3.87 -11.66 -7.95
C ALA A 15 4.34 -10.45 -8.77
N LYS A 16 4.72 -9.35 -8.09
CA LYS A 16 5.26 -8.14 -8.75
C LYS A 16 6.54 -8.43 -9.53
N ALA A 17 7.45 -9.22 -8.94
CA ALA A 17 8.68 -9.64 -9.60
C ALA A 17 8.44 -10.50 -10.85
N GLN A 18 7.30 -11.19 -10.92
CA GLN A 18 6.85 -11.94 -12.12
C GLN A 18 6.08 -11.07 -13.13
N GLY A 19 6.02 -9.75 -12.93
CA GLY A 19 5.29 -8.82 -13.80
C GLY A 19 3.77 -8.89 -13.67
N MET A 20 3.26 -9.54 -12.62
CA MET A 20 1.82 -9.61 -12.36
C MET A 20 1.32 -8.29 -11.75
N LEU A 21 0.05 -7.98 -12.01
CA LEU A 21 -0.64 -6.90 -11.31
C LEU A 21 -0.90 -7.30 -9.85
N THR A 22 -0.67 -6.35 -8.95
CA THR A 22 -0.75 -6.54 -7.51
C THR A 22 -1.65 -5.50 -6.89
N GLY A 23 -2.45 -5.88 -5.90
CA GLY A 23 -3.27 -4.92 -5.19
C GLY A 23 -3.95 -5.48 -3.96
N MET A 24 -4.53 -4.58 -3.18
CA MET A 24 -5.22 -4.91 -1.94
C MET A 24 -6.52 -4.11 -1.80
N ILE A 25 -7.57 -4.80 -1.36
CA ILE A 25 -8.86 -4.20 -1.05
C ILE A 25 -9.23 -4.60 0.38
N VAL A 26 -9.47 -3.60 1.22
CA VAL A 26 -9.86 -3.80 2.62
C VAL A 26 -10.93 -2.80 3.04
N THR A 27 -11.77 -3.19 3.99
CA THR A 27 -12.73 -2.28 4.64
C THR A 27 -12.13 -1.47 5.78
N CYS A 28 -10.98 -1.93 6.30
CA CYS A 28 -10.24 -1.25 7.36
C CYS A 28 -9.20 -0.27 6.78
N ARG A 29 -8.23 0.14 7.60
CA ARG A 29 -7.10 0.94 7.12
C ARG A 29 -6.17 0.04 6.31
N VAL A 30 -5.69 0.54 5.17
CA VAL A 30 -4.73 -0.20 4.31
C VAL A 30 -3.38 -0.42 5.01
N THR A 31 -3.10 0.35 6.05
CA THR A 31 -1.93 0.27 6.95
C THR A 31 -2.18 -0.63 8.17
N HIS A 32 -3.38 -1.19 8.34
CA HIS A 32 -3.66 -2.11 9.44
C HIS A 32 -2.82 -3.41 9.30
N ALA A 33 -2.65 -4.15 10.39
CA ALA A 33 -1.71 -5.27 10.43
C ALA A 33 -1.92 -6.32 9.32
N THR A 34 -3.18 -6.71 9.06
CA THR A 34 -3.50 -7.72 8.05
C THR A 34 -3.07 -7.30 6.64
N PRO A 35 -3.47 -6.15 6.08
CA PRO A 35 -2.94 -5.71 4.79
C PRO A 35 -1.43 -5.39 4.83
N ALA A 36 -0.94 -4.79 5.93
CA ALA A 36 0.47 -4.44 6.09
C ALA A 36 1.42 -5.62 5.91
N SER A 37 1.06 -6.80 6.41
CA SER A 37 1.91 -8.00 6.32
C SER A 37 2.16 -8.49 4.89
N PHE A 38 1.40 -8.01 3.90
CA PHE A 38 1.57 -8.38 2.49
C PHE A 38 2.45 -7.41 1.69
N ALA A 39 2.67 -6.20 2.17
CA ALA A 39 3.32 -5.15 1.37
C ALA A 39 4.28 -4.24 2.15
N ALA A 40 4.46 -4.47 3.45
CA ALA A 40 5.41 -3.75 4.28
C ALA A 40 6.13 -4.69 5.26
N HIS A 41 7.35 -4.28 5.63
CA HIS A 41 8.20 -4.95 6.57
C HIS A 41 8.52 -3.99 7.72
N VAL A 42 7.77 -4.10 8.81
CA VAL A 42 8.00 -3.33 10.04
C VAL A 42 8.06 -4.25 11.26
N ALA A 43 8.82 -3.85 12.28
CA ALA A 43 8.93 -4.60 13.54
C ALA A 43 7.67 -4.45 14.42
N ASP A 44 7.01 -3.29 14.37
CA ASP A 44 5.80 -3.01 15.12
C ASP A 44 4.65 -2.63 14.17
N ARG A 45 3.54 -3.39 14.28
CA ARG A 45 2.29 -3.16 13.54
C ARG A 45 1.68 -1.78 13.77
N ASN A 46 1.99 -1.12 14.89
CA ASN A 46 1.46 0.19 15.23
C ASN A 46 2.18 1.32 14.47
N ASN A 47 3.30 1.02 13.81
CA ASN A 47 4.01 1.99 12.98
C ASN A 47 3.33 2.15 11.60
N GLU A 48 2.03 2.49 11.61
CA GLU A 48 1.20 2.64 10.40
C GLU A 48 1.75 3.73 9.45
N ASN A 49 2.45 4.74 9.97
CA ASN A 49 3.11 5.77 9.16
C ASN A 49 4.31 5.24 8.39
N GLU A 50 5.13 4.37 8.99
CA GLU A 50 6.22 3.69 8.28
C GLU A 50 5.66 2.73 7.22
N ILE A 51 4.60 1.98 7.54
CA ILE A 51 3.92 1.10 6.58
C ILE A 51 3.47 1.91 5.35
N ALA A 52 2.80 3.06 5.56
CA ALA A 52 2.40 3.94 4.46
C ALA A 52 3.59 4.46 3.66
N ARG A 53 4.69 4.86 4.32
CA ARG A 53 5.93 5.29 3.65
C ARG A 53 6.51 4.19 2.77
N GLN A 54 6.54 2.95 3.26
CA GLN A 54 7.02 1.81 2.47
C GLN A 54 6.17 1.63 1.22
N TYR A 55 4.83 1.59 1.33
CA TYR A 55 3.94 1.44 0.16
C TYR A 55 4.24 2.45 -0.95
N VAL A 56 4.50 3.71 -0.58
CA VAL A 56 4.80 4.78 -1.54
C VAL A 56 6.20 4.65 -2.12
N ALA A 57 7.17 4.20 -1.32
CA ALA A 57 8.56 4.06 -1.75
C ALA A 57 8.78 2.85 -2.66
N ASN A 58 8.23 1.69 -2.29
CA ASN A 58 8.45 0.44 -3.00
C ASN A 58 7.50 0.24 -4.18
N LYS A 59 6.28 0.83 -4.14
CA LYS A 59 5.29 0.77 -5.24
C LYS A 59 5.02 -0.65 -5.71
N ASN A 60 5.08 -1.61 -4.77
CA ASN A 60 4.79 -3.03 -5.01
C ASN A 60 3.29 -3.31 -5.13
N LEU A 61 2.44 -2.27 -5.18
CA LEU A 61 1.00 -2.36 -5.29
C LEU A 61 0.56 -1.45 -6.44
N ASP A 62 -0.10 -2.02 -7.44
CA ASP A 62 -0.65 -1.30 -8.59
C ASP A 62 -1.96 -0.60 -8.23
N PHE A 63 -2.76 -1.20 -7.34
CA PHE A 63 -3.96 -0.58 -6.79
C PHE A 63 -4.15 -0.91 -5.31
N VAL A 64 -4.66 0.06 -4.56
CA VAL A 64 -4.96 -0.08 -3.13
C VAL A 64 -6.27 0.62 -2.83
N LEU A 65 -7.21 -0.10 -2.22
CA LEU A 65 -8.50 0.44 -1.82
C LEU A 65 -8.82 0.12 -0.36
N GLY A 66 -9.17 1.16 0.39
CA GLY A 66 -9.56 1.05 1.78
C GLY A 66 -9.48 2.39 2.51
N GLY A 67 -9.58 2.35 3.83
CA GLY A 67 -9.45 3.54 4.67
C GLY A 67 -7.98 3.87 5.02
N GLY A 68 -7.79 4.83 5.92
CA GLY A 68 -6.47 5.12 6.51
C GLY A 68 -5.69 6.27 5.85
N LEU A 69 -6.36 7.10 5.05
CA LEU A 69 -5.74 8.26 4.38
C LEU A 69 -4.91 9.15 5.33
N ARG A 70 -5.27 9.22 6.62
CA ARG A 70 -4.52 9.94 7.67
C ARG A 70 -3.04 9.56 7.80
N HIS A 71 -2.61 8.39 7.30
CA HIS A 71 -1.22 7.94 7.32
C HIS A 71 -0.44 8.35 6.06
N PHE A 72 -1.11 8.93 5.07
CA PHE A 72 -0.51 9.40 3.81
C PHE A 72 -0.48 10.92 3.82
N THR A 73 0.72 11.48 3.84
CA THR A 73 0.93 12.95 3.84
C THR A 73 0.77 13.52 2.42
N ASP A 74 0.54 14.82 2.30
CA ASP A 74 0.42 15.46 0.98
C ASP A 74 1.63 15.23 0.06
N PRO A 75 2.89 15.28 0.55
CA PRO A 75 4.05 14.92 -0.27
C PRO A 75 4.02 13.47 -0.78
N MET A 76 3.52 12.54 0.03
CA MET A 76 3.36 11.14 -0.37
C MET A 76 2.32 10.98 -1.47
N LEU A 77 1.17 11.64 -1.32
CA LEU A 77 0.12 11.64 -2.35
C LEU A 77 0.61 12.29 -3.65
N ALA A 78 1.36 13.39 -3.54
CA ALA A 78 1.98 14.04 -4.70
C ALA A 78 2.99 13.10 -5.40
N ASN A 79 3.79 12.34 -4.65
CA ASN A 79 4.71 11.35 -5.21
C ASN A 79 3.97 10.24 -5.98
N LEU A 80 2.88 9.72 -5.40
CA LEU A 80 2.05 8.72 -6.05
C LEU A 80 1.45 9.25 -7.35
N THR A 81 0.85 10.44 -7.34
CA THR A 81 0.30 11.08 -8.54
C THR A 81 1.36 11.30 -9.61
N ALA A 82 2.55 11.80 -9.23
CA ALA A 82 3.68 11.97 -10.15
C ALA A 82 4.18 10.64 -10.74
N SER A 83 3.87 9.52 -10.08
CA SER A 83 4.20 8.17 -10.53
C SER A 83 3.07 7.50 -11.32
N GLY A 84 2.01 8.24 -11.67
CA GLY A 84 0.90 7.75 -12.48
C GLY A 84 -0.27 7.16 -11.70
N TYR A 85 -0.26 7.20 -10.36
CA TYR A 85 -1.39 6.72 -9.56
C TYR A 85 -2.55 7.72 -9.58
N SER A 86 -3.78 7.20 -9.63
CA SER A 86 -4.99 8.00 -9.41
C SER A 86 -5.38 7.96 -7.94
N ILE A 87 -5.61 9.14 -7.34
CA ILE A 87 -6.04 9.25 -5.94
C ILE A 87 -7.55 9.47 -5.88
N VAL A 88 -8.27 8.44 -5.45
CA VAL A 88 -9.73 8.44 -5.30
C VAL A 88 -10.10 8.54 -3.83
N ARG A 89 -11.00 9.47 -3.46
CA ARG A 89 -11.33 9.77 -2.05
C ARG A 89 -12.77 9.44 -1.66
N ASN A 90 -13.62 9.13 -2.62
CA ASN A 90 -15.01 8.78 -2.35
C ASN A 90 -15.57 7.84 -3.42
N TYR A 91 -16.74 7.28 -3.15
CA TYR A 91 -17.38 6.30 -4.01
C TYR A 91 -17.75 6.86 -5.39
N ALA A 92 -18.19 8.12 -5.49
CA ALA A 92 -18.51 8.73 -6.77
C ALA A 92 -17.27 8.83 -7.68
N GLN A 93 -16.14 9.31 -7.14
CA GLN A 93 -14.87 9.34 -7.86
C GLN A 93 -14.38 7.94 -8.28
N LEU A 94 -14.67 6.92 -7.48
CA LEU A 94 -14.33 5.54 -7.82
C LEU A 94 -15.16 5.03 -9.01
N LEU A 95 -16.45 5.36 -9.05
CA LEU A 95 -17.33 5.01 -10.16
C LEU A 95 -16.95 5.73 -11.46
N ASP A 96 -16.44 6.96 -11.35
CA ASP A 96 -16.00 7.76 -12.49
C ASP A 96 -14.58 7.38 -12.99
N TYR A 97 -13.86 6.54 -12.26
CA TYR A 97 -12.51 6.12 -12.64
C TYR A 97 -12.53 5.28 -13.92
N LYS A 98 -11.73 5.70 -14.91
CA LYS A 98 -11.51 4.98 -16.17
C LYS A 98 -10.03 4.60 -16.27
N ALA A 99 -9.77 3.30 -16.32
CA ALA A 99 -8.43 2.73 -16.49
C ALA A 99 -7.94 2.85 -17.94
#